data_AF-A0A4V0P1G9-F1
#
_entry.id   AF-A0A4V0P1G9-F1
#
_cell.length_a   1.000
_cell.length_b   1.000
_cell.length_c   1.000
_cell.angle_alpha   90.00
_cell.angle_beta   90.00
_cell.angle_gamma   90.00
#
_symmetry.space_group_name_H-M   'P 1'
#
loop_
_entity.id
_entity.type
_entity.pdbx_description
1 polymer ?
#
loop_
_entity_poly.entity_id
_entity_poly.type
_entity_poly.pdbx_seq_one_letter_code
_entity_poly.pdbx_strand_id
1 'polypeptide(L)'
;MCAALPAHERALLKAIFVGRLKGARSDAAELSNVLGLPEELASGWLSSLESRGLVRGGAAGYVLTDAGRSAINVVLTGGVFDVIHPGHVYTLRAAAALGDVLVVVVARDSTVERNKGRPPLHGEDLRLMLVSALKPVDVAVLGSTGDIMDTVELVRPDVIALGYDQIHTEDSLIRAGASRGLRFRIVRLDSPYPDIKTSAIRSKLGI
;
A
#
# COMPACT_ATOMS: atom_id res chain seq x y z
N MET A 1 17.93 18.85 -14.86
CA MET A 1 18.07 17.52 -14.22
C MET A 1 17.83 17.71 -12.73
N CYS A 2 16.73 17.19 -12.18
CA CYS A 2 16.52 17.21 -10.73
C CYS A 2 17.48 16.18 -10.12
N ALA A 3 18.33 16.59 -9.18
CA ALA A 3 19.23 15.68 -8.49
C ALA A 3 18.42 14.56 -7.81
N ALA A 4 18.92 13.32 -7.83
CA ALA A 4 18.26 12.22 -7.16
C ALA A 4 18.13 12.51 -5.66
N LEU A 5 16.91 12.37 -5.11
CA LEU A 5 16.65 12.62 -3.70
C LEU A 5 17.46 11.64 -2.83
N PRO A 6 18.24 12.12 -1.84
CA PRO A 6 18.95 11.27 -0.89
C PRO A 6 18.05 10.23 -0.21
N ALA A 7 18.61 9.06 0.08
CA ALA A 7 17.85 7.93 0.65
C ALA A 7 17.16 8.27 1.98
N HIS A 8 17.79 9.10 2.81
CA HIS A 8 17.26 9.52 4.10
C HIS A 8 16.05 10.47 3.97
N GLU A 9 16.08 11.38 3.00
CA GLU A 9 14.94 12.28 2.73
C GLU A 9 13.80 11.52 2.05
N ARG A 10 14.12 10.54 1.20
CA ARG A 10 13.14 9.60 0.65
C ARG A 10 12.42 8.83 1.75
N ALA A 11 13.14 8.40 2.80
CA ALA A 11 12.54 7.70 3.94
C ALA A 11 11.51 8.58 4.68
N LEU A 12 11.77 9.89 4.82
CA LEU A 12 10.78 10.83 5.36
C LEU A 12 9.55 10.96 4.48
N LEU A 13 9.71 11.09 3.16
CA LEU A 13 8.58 11.14 2.25
C LEU A 13 7.71 9.89 2.34
N LYS A 14 8.34 8.71 2.43
CA LYS A 14 7.65 7.44 2.68
C LYS A 14 6.87 7.46 4.00
N ALA A 15 7.51 7.91 5.08
CA ALA A 15 6.90 7.94 6.41
C ALA A 15 5.71 8.89 6.48
N ILE A 16 5.80 10.08 5.87
CA ILE A 16 4.69 11.03 5.77
C ILE A 16 3.54 10.43 4.94
N PHE A 17 3.85 9.78 3.81
CA PHE A 17 2.83 9.12 2.98
C PHE A 17 2.07 8.03 3.75
N VAL A 18 2.80 7.15 4.45
CA VAL A 18 2.23 6.09 5.27
C VAL A 18 1.44 6.67 6.44
N GLY A 19 1.97 7.70 7.10
CA GLY A 19 1.31 8.41 8.19
C GLY A 19 -0.05 8.95 7.77
N ARG A 20 -0.14 9.62 6.62
CA ARG A 20 -1.41 10.10 6.05
C ARG A 20 -2.46 8.99 5.93
N LEU A 21 -2.07 7.81 5.42
CA LEU A 21 -3.00 6.68 5.26
C LEU A 21 -3.45 6.08 6.61
N LYS A 22 -2.66 6.26 7.67
CA LYS A 22 -2.99 5.86 9.05
C LYS A 22 -3.71 6.94 9.86
N GLY A 23 -3.94 8.13 9.28
CA GLY A 23 -4.48 9.29 10.00
C GLY A 23 -3.51 9.91 11.02
N ALA A 24 -2.21 9.63 10.87
CA ALA A 24 -1.15 10.21 11.69
C ALA A 24 -0.85 11.67 11.30
N ARG A 25 -0.31 12.44 12.24
CA ARG A 25 0.03 13.86 12.05
C ARG A 25 1.27 14.03 11.18
N SER A 26 2.24 13.12 11.30
CA SER A 26 3.55 13.21 10.64
C SER A 26 4.30 14.48 11.05
N ASP A 27 4.32 14.79 12.35
CA ASP A 27 5.19 15.84 12.91
C ASP A 27 6.62 15.32 13.13
N ALA A 28 7.57 16.20 13.48
CA ALA A 28 8.98 15.84 13.59
C ALA A 28 9.23 14.75 14.65
N ALA A 29 8.55 14.83 15.80
CA ALA A 29 8.65 13.85 16.87
C ALA A 29 8.08 12.48 16.45
N GLU A 30 6.94 12.45 15.76
CA GLU A 30 6.38 11.21 15.24
C GLU A 30 7.29 10.57 14.18
N LEU A 31 7.79 11.37 13.24
CA LEU A 31 8.68 10.89 12.17
C LEU A 31 10.04 10.43 12.72
N SER A 32 10.55 11.11 13.75
CA SER A 32 11.72 10.70 14.53
C SER A 32 11.53 9.31 15.11
N ASN A 33 10.38 9.06 15.78
CA ASN A 33 10.06 7.76 16.36
C ASN A 33 9.91 6.66 15.30
N VAL A 34 9.17 6.93 14.22
CA VAL A 34 8.94 5.97 13.13
C VAL A 34 10.24 5.56 12.45
N LEU A 35 11.16 6.49 12.25
CA LEU A 35 12.41 6.25 11.54
C LEU A 35 13.57 5.84 12.46
N GLY A 36 13.40 5.95 13.78
CA GLY A 36 14.46 5.66 14.76
C GLY A 36 15.62 6.65 14.68
N LEU A 37 15.33 7.94 14.53
CA LEU A 37 16.30 9.01 14.33
C LEU A 37 16.18 10.10 15.40
N PRO A 38 17.25 10.83 15.74
CA PRO A 38 17.14 12.05 16.55
C PRO A 38 16.17 13.07 15.94
N GLU A 39 15.38 13.74 16.78
CA GLU A 39 14.35 14.70 16.34
C GLU A 39 14.97 15.92 15.62
N GLU A 40 16.18 16.32 16.00
CA GLU A 40 16.91 17.41 15.36
C GLU A 40 17.26 17.08 13.90
N LEU A 41 17.62 15.82 13.63
CA LEU A 41 17.89 15.35 12.27
C LEU A 41 16.59 15.29 11.44
N ALA A 42 15.51 14.76 12.03
CA ALA A 42 14.21 14.74 11.37
C ALA A 42 13.75 16.16 11.00
N SER A 43 13.87 17.11 11.93
CA SER A 43 13.52 18.52 11.73
C SER A 43 14.39 19.19 10.66
N GLY A 44 15.69 18.91 10.64
CA GLY A 44 16.60 19.42 9.61
C GLY A 44 16.25 18.92 8.21
N TRP A 45 15.94 17.62 8.08
CA TRP A 45 15.54 17.04 6.80
C TRP A 45 14.16 17.53 6.35
N LEU A 46 13.21 17.73 7.27
CA LEU A 46 11.91 18.34 6.97
C LEU A 46 12.06 19.76 6.43
N SER A 47 12.93 20.57 7.06
CA SER A 47 13.25 21.92 6.59
C SER A 47 13.86 21.90 5.18
N SER A 48 14.76 20.95 4.90
CA SER A 48 15.34 20.73 3.56
C SER A 48 14.27 20.34 2.53
N LEU A 49 13.39 19.39 2.85
CA LEU A 49 12.27 18.98 1.99
C LEU A 49 11.29 20.12 1.73
N GLU A 50 10.98 20.93 2.74
CA GLU A 50 10.07 22.08 2.63
C GLU A 50 10.67 23.20 1.78
N SER A 51 11.97 23.49 1.94
CA SER A 51 12.67 24.49 1.11
C SER A 51 12.68 24.15 -0.38
N ARG A 52 12.56 22.86 -0.73
CA ARG A 52 12.43 22.36 -2.11
C ARG A 52 10.99 22.16 -2.55
N GLY A 53 10.03 22.50 -1.69
CA GLY A 53 8.60 22.38 -1.96
C GLY A 53 8.10 20.94 -2.07
N LEU A 54 8.79 19.96 -1.45
CA LEU A 54 8.37 18.55 -1.46
C LEU A 54 7.38 18.22 -0.33
N VAL A 55 7.48 18.96 0.78
CA VAL A 55 6.52 18.86 1.89
C VAL A 55 6.01 20.25 2.23
N ARG A 56 4.89 20.31 2.94
CA ARG A 56 4.34 21.53 3.52
C ARG A 56 3.99 21.27 4.98
N GLY A 57 4.58 22.04 5.89
CA GLY A 57 4.22 22.04 7.30
C GLY A 57 2.87 22.73 7.57
N GLY A 58 2.19 22.29 8.62
CA GLY A 58 0.96 22.92 9.12
C GLY A 58 0.63 22.49 10.53
N ALA A 59 -0.46 23.03 11.10
CA ALA A 59 -0.88 22.72 12.47
C ALA A 59 -1.18 21.22 12.70
N ALA A 60 -1.54 20.49 11.64
CA ALA A 60 -1.80 19.06 11.67
C ALA A 60 -0.56 18.18 11.39
N GLY A 61 0.63 18.80 11.26
CA GLY A 61 1.88 18.15 10.86
C GLY A 61 2.22 18.34 9.37
N TYR A 62 3.13 17.53 8.85
CA TYR A 62 3.61 17.66 7.46
C TYR A 62 2.77 16.85 6.48
N VAL A 63 2.53 17.42 5.31
CA VAL A 63 1.91 16.73 4.17
C VAL A 63 2.81 16.77 2.95
N LEU A 64 2.71 15.77 2.08
CA LEU A 64 3.38 15.79 0.78
C LEU A 64 2.70 16.80 -0.15
N THR A 65 3.50 17.57 -0.87
CA THR A 65 3.02 18.30 -2.06
C THR A 65 2.90 17.34 -3.25
N ASP A 66 2.38 17.79 -4.38
CA ASP A 66 2.38 16.99 -5.61
C ASP A 66 3.80 16.61 -6.05
N ALA A 67 4.76 17.51 -5.85
CA ALA A 67 6.18 17.26 -6.14
C ALA A 67 6.76 16.20 -5.18
N GLY A 68 6.48 16.30 -3.87
CA GLY A 68 6.91 15.30 -2.90
C GLY A 68 6.27 13.93 -3.12
N ARG A 69 4.98 13.90 -3.47
CA ARG A 69 4.30 12.66 -3.83
C ARG A 69 4.95 12.03 -5.06
N SER A 70 5.25 12.82 -6.09
CA SER A 70 5.89 12.34 -7.33
C SER A 70 7.36 11.92 -7.13
N ALA A 71 7.98 12.24 -6.00
CA ALA A 71 9.35 11.86 -5.69
C ALA A 71 9.49 10.43 -5.13
N ILE A 72 8.37 9.75 -4.82
CA ILE A 72 8.32 8.35 -4.38
C ILE A 72 7.42 7.51 -5.29
N ASN A 73 7.76 6.23 -5.47
CA ASN A 73 6.92 5.28 -6.20
C ASN A 73 6.07 4.46 -5.22
N VAL A 74 4.74 4.55 -5.31
CA VAL A 74 3.80 3.80 -4.48
C VAL A 74 3.20 2.66 -5.28
N VAL A 75 3.29 1.47 -4.70
CA VAL A 75 2.71 0.23 -5.22
C VAL A 75 1.45 -0.10 -4.42
N LEU A 76 0.37 -0.41 -5.13
CA LEU A 76 -0.86 -0.93 -4.56
C LEU A 76 -1.01 -2.39 -4.95
N THR A 77 -1.32 -3.25 -4.00
CA THR A 77 -1.83 -4.60 -4.27
C THR A 77 -3.01 -4.89 -3.33
N GLY A 78 -3.81 -5.90 -3.66
CA GLY A 78 -4.99 -6.22 -2.88
C GLY A 78 -5.31 -7.70 -2.85
N GLY A 79 -5.98 -8.14 -1.79
CA GLY A 79 -6.32 -9.54 -1.59
C GLY A 79 -7.20 -9.78 -0.37
N VAL A 80 -7.66 -11.02 -0.24
CA VAL A 80 -8.44 -11.44 0.94
C VAL A 80 -7.51 -11.72 2.12
N PHE A 81 -6.38 -12.42 1.90
CA PHE A 81 -5.42 -12.79 2.95
C PHE A 81 -6.05 -13.57 4.13
N ASP A 82 -7.00 -14.45 3.82
CA ASP A 82 -7.74 -15.23 4.82
C ASP A 82 -6.84 -16.21 5.59
N VAL A 83 -6.00 -16.94 4.88
CA VAL A 83 -4.93 -17.79 5.45
C VAL A 83 -3.63 -17.40 4.76
N ILE A 84 -2.67 -16.87 5.52
CA ILE A 84 -1.35 -16.51 4.99
C ILE A 84 -0.57 -17.78 4.67
N HIS A 85 0.10 -17.77 3.52
CA HIS A 85 0.87 -18.89 3.00
C HIS A 85 2.03 -18.35 2.13
N PRO A 86 3.01 -19.20 1.74
CA PRO A 86 4.19 -18.77 0.98
C PRO A 86 3.88 -18.00 -0.31
N GLY A 87 2.80 -18.36 -1.01
CA GLY A 87 2.31 -17.62 -2.18
C GLY A 87 2.09 -16.12 -1.89
N HIS A 88 1.40 -15.77 -0.80
CA HIS A 88 1.21 -14.36 -0.39
C HIS A 88 2.55 -13.68 -0.09
N VAL A 89 3.43 -14.35 0.65
CA VAL A 89 4.75 -13.77 1.02
C VAL A 89 5.58 -13.46 -0.23
N TYR A 90 5.56 -14.36 -1.22
CA TYR A 90 6.25 -14.14 -2.49
C TYR A 90 5.66 -12.95 -3.25
N THR A 91 4.33 -12.94 -3.45
CA THR A 91 3.64 -11.86 -4.17
C THR A 91 3.87 -10.50 -3.51
N LEU A 92 3.80 -10.41 -2.18
CA LEU A 92 4.04 -9.16 -1.47
C LEU A 92 5.49 -8.68 -1.58
N ARG A 93 6.48 -9.60 -1.55
CA ARG A 93 7.88 -9.24 -1.80
C ARG A 93 8.12 -8.74 -3.22
N ALA A 94 7.53 -9.42 -4.20
CA ALA A 94 7.63 -9.02 -5.60
C ALA A 94 6.95 -7.65 -5.84
N ALA A 95 5.80 -7.41 -5.21
CA ALA A 95 5.13 -6.11 -5.24
C ALA A 95 5.98 -5.00 -4.60
N ALA A 96 6.54 -5.25 -3.41
CA ALA A 96 7.40 -4.28 -2.72
C ALA A 96 8.63 -3.88 -3.56
N ALA A 97 9.18 -4.79 -4.37
CA ALA A 97 10.32 -4.50 -5.24
C ALA A 97 9.99 -3.55 -6.42
N LEU A 98 8.71 -3.25 -6.67
CA LEU A 98 8.28 -2.39 -7.79
C LEU A 98 8.28 -0.89 -7.44
N GLY A 99 8.55 -0.51 -6.18
CA GLY A 99 8.52 0.88 -5.74
C GLY A 99 9.13 1.12 -4.37
N ASP A 100 8.89 2.32 -3.84
CA ASP A 100 9.39 2.78 -2.56
C ASP A 100 8.44 2.41 -1.40
N VAL A 101 7.13 2.35 -1.65
CA VAL A 101 6.10 2.06 -0.64
C VAL A 101 5.14 0.99 -1.16
N LEU A 102 4.92 -0.08 -0.40
CA LEU A 102 3.86 -1.05 -0.65
C LEU A 102 2.64 -0.79 0.24
N VAL A 103 1.53 -0.46 -0.40
CA VAL A 103 0.19 -0.41 0.20
C VAL A 103 -0.56 -1.69 -0.13
N VAL A 104 -1.02 -2.41 0.90
CA VAL A 104 -1.82 -3.63 0.74
C VAL A 104 -3.28 -3.37 1.13
N VAL A 105 -4.19 -3.59 0.19
CA VAL A 105 -5.64 -3.52 0.42
C VAL A 105 -6.15 -4.89 0.87
N VAL A 106 -6.69 -4.94 2.07
CA VAL A 106 -7.38 -6.11 2.61
C VAL A 106 -8.86 -5.99 2.25
N ALA A 107 -9.38 -6.99 1.53
CA ALA A 107 -10.77 -7.02 1.10
C ALA A 107 -11.72 -7.07 2.30
N ARG A 108 -12.86 -6.37 2.18
CA ARG A 108 -13.91 -6.37 3.19
C ARG A 108 -14.62 -7.72 3.28
N ASP A 109 -15.11 -8.10 4.46
CA ASP A 109 -15.89 -9.33 4.67
C ASP A 109 -17.10 -9.38 3.72
N SER A 110 -17.83 -8.27 3.60
CA SER A 110 -18.95 -8.10 2.67
C SER A 110 -18.56 -8.30 1.19
N THR A 111 -17.35 -7.88 0.81
CA THR A 111 -16.83 -8.09 -0.55
C THR A 111 -16.49 -9.56 -0.79
N VAL A 112 -15.95 -10.24 0.22
CA VAL A 112 -15.64 -11.68 0.16
C VAL A 112 -16.94 -12.48 0.01
N GLU A 113 -17.94 -12.20 0.83
CA GLU A 113 -19.25 -12.86 0.79
C GLU A 113 -19.93 -12.70 -0.57
N ARG A 114 -20.01 -11.47 -1.08
CA ARG A 114 -20.59 -11.16 -2.40
C ARG A 114 -19.89 -11.93 -3.53
N ASN A 115 -18.56 -12.01 -3.50
CA ASN A 115 -17.78 -12.56 -4.61
C ASN A 115 -17.60 -14.08 -4.53
N LYS A 116 -17.60 -14.66 -3.31
CA LYS A 116 -17.32 -16.09 -3.08
C LYS A 116 -18.53 -16.88 -2.57
N GLY A 117 -19.65 -16.21 -2.27
CA GLY A 117 -20.87 -16.82 -1.72
C GLY A 117 -20.72 -17.34 -0.29
N ARG A 118 -19.66 -16.94 0.43
CA ARG A 118 -19.37 -17.37 1.80
C ARG A 118 -18.49 -16.37 2.54
N PRO A 119 -18.58 -16.30 3.88
CA PRO A 119 -17.68 -15.47 4.68
C PRO A 119 -16.23 -15.99 4.65
N PRO A 120 -15.24 -15.12 4.92
CA PRO A 120 -13.88 -15.56 5.22
C PRO A 120 -13.82 -16.33 6.55
N LEU A 121 -12.73 -17.05 6.79
CA LEU A 121 -12.49 -17.72 8.07
C LEU A 121 -12.16 -16.71 9.17
N HIS A 122 -11.36 -15.69 8.83
CA HIS A 122 -11.01 -14.61 9.74
C HIS A 122 -11.68 -13.30 9.29
N GLY A 123 -12.26 -12.57 10.25
CA GLY A 123 -12.82 -11.24 10.00
C GLY A 123 -11.78 -10.26 9.49
N GLU A 124 -12.24 -9.20 8.82
CA GLU A 124 -11.37 -8.26 8.11
C GLU A 124 -10.33 -7.56 9.01
N ASP A 125 -10.65 -7.27 10.26
CA ASP A 125 -9.71 -6.65 11.20
C ASP A 125 -8.56 -7.58 11.59
N LEU A 126 -8.83 -8.88 11.76
CA LEU A 126 -7.78 -9.88 12.04
C LEU A 126 -6.87 -10.08 10.83
N ARG A 127 -7.47 -10.11 9.63
CA ARG A 127 -6.70 -10.19 8.37
C ARG A 127 -5.86 -8.93 8.17
N LEU A 128 -6.41 -7.75 8.45
CA LEU A 128 -5.69 -6.48 8.41
C LEU A 128 -4.49 -6.47 9.36
N MET A 129 -4.71 -6.88 10.61
CA MET A 129 -3.65 -6.97 11.63
C MET A 129 -2.53 -7.91 11.16
N LEU A 130 -2.88 -9.10 10.66
CA LEU A 130 -1.92 -10.09 10.19
C LEU A 130 -1.10 -9.59 8.99
N VAL A 131 -1.75 -8.98 8.00
CA VAL A 131 -1.08 -8.40 6.82
C VAL A 131 -0.18 -7.23 7.21
N SER A 132 -0.61 -6.39 8.15
CA SER A 132 0.18 -5.26 8.66
C SER A 132 1.48 -5.69 9.35
N ALA A 133 1.54 -6.91 9.87
CA ALA A 133 2.73 -7.46 10.52
C ALA A 133 3.77 -8.05 9.53
N LEU A 134 3.42 -8.16 8.24
CA LEU A 134 4.31 -8.74 7.25
C LEU A 134 5.39 -7.74 6.83
N LYS A 135 6.66 -8.13 6.96
CA LYS A 135 7.84 -7.31 6.62
C LYS A 135 7.77 -6.53 5.28
N PRO A 136 7.30 -7.09 4.14
CA PRO A 136 7.27 -6.33 2.88
C PRO A 136 6.19 -5.23 2.84
N VAL A 137 5.27 -5.18 3.80
CA VAL A 137 4.13 -4.26 3.80
C VAL A 137 4.47 -2.99 4.58
N ASP A 138 4.52 -1.84 3.91
CA ASP A 138 4.71 -0.55 4.59
C ASP A 138 3.40 -0.10 5.28
N VAL A 139 2.24 -0.37 4.64
CA VAL A 139 0.93 -0.12 5.24
C VAL A 139 -0.14 -1.04 4.63
N ALA A 140 -0.99 -1.60 5.50
CA ALA A 140 -2.21 -2.28 5.07
C ALA A 140 -3.43 -1.41 5.40
N VAL A 141 -4.43 -1.42 4.51
CA VAL A 141 -5.69 -0.70 4.69
C VAL A 141 -6.86 -1.59 4.29
N LEU A 142 -8.03 -1.35 4.85
CA LEU A 142 -9.24 -2.01 4.38
C LEU A 142 -9.74 -1.35 3.08
N GLY A 143 -10.20 -2.18 2.14
CA GLY A 143 -10.78 -1.69 0.88
C GLY A 143 -12.11 -0.95 1.05
N SER A 144 -12.59 -0.32 -0.01
CA SER A 144 -13.94 0.23 -0.07
C SER A 144 -14.98 -0.89 0.01
N THR A 145 -16.08 -0.64 0.71
CA THR A 145 -17.29 -1.50 0.64
C THR A 145 -18.07 -1.27 -0.66
N GLY A 146 -17.83 -0.13 -1.33
CA GLY A 146 -18.42 0.26 -2.61
C GLY A 146 -17.52 -0.09 -3.80
N ASP A 147 -17.07 0.94 -4.53
CA ASP A 147 -16.20 0.79 -5.70
C ASP A 147 -14.73 0.67 -5.24
N ILE A 148 -14.01 -0.31 -5.79
CA ILE A 148 -12.57 -0.51 -5.54
C ILE A 148 -11.76 0.75 -5.89
N MET A 149 -12.22 1.52 -6.88
CA MET A 149 -11.56 2.75 -7.30
C MET A 149 -11.55 3.83 -6.23
N ASP A 150 -12.46 3.80 -5.25
CA ASP A 150 -12.42 4.73 -4.11
C ASP A 150 -11.14 4.51 -3.27
N THR A 151 -10.71 3.25 -3.13
CA THR A 151 -9.44 2.92 -2.48
C THR A 151 -8.24 3.30 -3.34
N VAL A 152 -8.32 3.07 -4.66
CA VAL A 152 -7.26 3.48 -5.59
C VAL A 152 -7.08 5.00 -5.56
N GLU A 153 -8.17 5.76 -5.49
CA GLU A 153 -8.17 7.22 -5.40
C GLU A 153 -7.64 7.74 -4.06
N LEU A 154 -7.98 7.07 -2.95
CA LEU A 154 -7.41 7.39 -1.64
C LEU A 154 -5.88 7.23 -1.62
N VAL A 155 -5.37 6.18 -2.27
CA VAL A 155 -3.93 5.85 -2.27
C VAL A 155 -3.16 6.62 -3.34
N ARG A 156 -3.75 6.82 -4.52
CA ARG A 156 -3.11 7.34 -5.75
C ARG A 156 -1.79 6.61 -6.07
N PRO A 157 -1.83 5.31 -6.37
CA PRO A 157 -0.60 4.54 -6.63
C PRO A 157 0.01 4.89 -7.99
N ASP A 158 1.31 4.64 -8.12
CA ASP A 158 2.03 4.68 -9.41
C ASP A 158 1.97 3.32 -10.11
N VAL A 159 1.85 2.24 -9.32
CA VAL A 159 1.80 0.86 -9.78
C VAL A 159 0.67 0.11 -9.10
N ILE A 160 -0.15 -0.60 -9.87
CA ILE A 160 -1.05 -1.63 -9.35
C ILE A 160 -0.45 -3.00 -9.67
N ALA A 161 -0.07 -3.73 -8.62
CA ALA A 161 0.45 -5.09 -8.72
C ALA A 161 -0.68 -6.10 -8.54
N LEU A 162 -0.97 -6.87 -9.59
CA LEU A 162 -1.98 -7.92 -9.61
C LEU A 162 -1.34 -9.28 -9.39
N GLY A 163 -1.98 -10.14 -8.59
CA GLY A 163 -1.60 -11.55 -8.51
C GLY A 163 -1.91 -12.29 -9.82
N TYR A 164 -1.14 -13.34 -10.11
CA TYR A 164 -1.31 -14.17 -11.32
C TYR A 164 -2.75 -14.68 -11.53
N ASP A 165 -3.49 -14.95 -10.47
CA ASP A 165 -4.83 -15.53 -10.51
C ASP A 165 -5.99 -14.51 -10.39
N GLN A 166 -5.68 -13.22 -10.40
CA GLN A 166 -6.70 -12.18 -10.33
C GLN A 166 -7.37 -11.95 -11.69
N ILE A 167 -8.71 -12.03 -11.69
CA ILE A 167 -9.58 -11.98 -12.89
C ILE A 167 -9.64 -10.56 -13.51
N HIS A 168 -9.22 -9.52 -12.80
CA HIS A 168 -9.34 -8.14 -13.28
C HIS A 168 -8.53 -7.96 -14.57
N THR A 169 -9.22 -7.54 -15.62
CA THR A 169 -8.59 -7.18 -16.90
C THR A 169 -7.89 -5.82 -16.75
N GLU A 170 -6.65 -5.73 -17.22
CA GLU A 170 -5.83 -4.53 -17.09
C GLU A 170 -6.53 -3.31 -17.70
N ASP A 171 -7.12 -3.50 -18.87
CA ASP A 171 -7.93 -2.52 -19.58
C ASP A 171 -9.08 -1.94 -18.74
N SER A 172 -9.79 -2.78 -17.98
CA SER A 172 -10.91 -2.31 -17.15
C SER A 172 -10.43 -1.39 -16.02
N LEU A 173 -9.31 -1.74 -15.39
CA LEU A 173 -8.72 -0.93 -14.31
C LEU A 173 -8.17 0.38 -14.87
N ILE A 174 -7.48 0.34 -16.01
CA ILE A 174 -6.96 1.53 -16.68
C ILE A 174 -8.09 2.49 -17.06
N ARG A 175 -9.17 2.00 -17.67
CA ARG A 175 -10.33 2.84 -18.04
C ARG A 175 -10.99 3.45 -16.81
N ALA A 176 -11.23 2.66 -15.77
CA ALA A 176 -11.83 3.14 -14.54
C ALA A 176 -10.94 4.20 -13.84
N GLY A 177 -9.63 3.96 -13.76
CA GLY A 177 -8.68 4.94 -13.24
C GLY A 177 -8.65 6.24 -14.05
N ALA A 178 -8.57 6.13 -15.38
CA ALA A 178 -8.56 7.28 -16.28
C ALA A 178 -9.83 8.14 -16.13
N SER A 179 -11.00 7.52 -15.96
CA SER A 179 -12.27 8.24 -15.73
C SER A 179 -12.27 9.08 -14.43
N ARG A 180 -11.38 8.76 -13.48
CA ARG A 180 -11.19 9.48 -12.22
C ARG A 180 -9.90 10.33 -12.21
N GLY A 181 -9.26 10.53 -13.36
CA GLY A 181 -8.01 11.30 -13.47
C GLY A 181 -6.79 10.61 -12.85
N LEU A 182 -6.87 9.31 -12.57
CA LEU A 182 -5.76 8.51 -12.02
C LEU A 182 -4.89 7.96 -13.15
N ARG A 183 -3.58 7.94 -12.91
CA ARG A 183 -2.59 7.36 -13.82
C ARG A 183 -1.70 6.40 -13.04
N PHE A 184 -1.69 5.14 -13.46
CA PHE A 184 -0.86 4.09 -12.90
C PHE A 184 -0.53 3.07 -14.00
N ARG A 185 0.56 2.33 -13.83
CA ARG A 185 0.84 1.13 -14.63
C ARG A 185 0.37 -0.11 -13.90
N ILE A 186 0.02 -1.14 -14.64
CA ILE A 186 -0.34 -2.45 -14.08
C ILE A 186 0.82 -3.42 -14.26
N VAL A 187 1.10 -4.22 -13.25
CA VAL A 187 2.08 -5.31 -13.31
C VAL A 187 1.40 -6.58 -12.80
N ARG A 188 1.37 -7.63 -13.62
CA ARG A 188 0.96 -8.95 -13.17
C ARG A 188 2.17 -9.70 -12.63
N LEU A 189 2.06 -10.17 -11.39
CA LEU A 189 3.09 -10.90 -10.68
C LEU A 189 2.87 -12.41 -10.83
N ASP A 190 3.93 -13.11 -11.22
CA ASP A 190 3.96 -14.57 -11.18
C ASP A 190 4.05 -15.10 -9.74
N SER A 191 3.83 -16.41 -9.60
CA SER A 191 4.09 -17.10 -8.33
C SER A 191 4.76 -18.44 -8.57
N PRO A 192 5.87 -18.75 -7.87
CA PRO A 192 6.45 -20.09 -7.89
C PRO A 192 5.62 -21.11 -7.10
N TYR A 193 4.52 -20.67 -6.47
CA TYR A 193 3.63 -21.51 -5.67
C TYR A 193 2.17 -21.44 -6.19
N PRO A 194 1.90 -21.76 -7.47
CA PRO A 194 0.57 -21.60 -8.05
C PRO A 194 -0.51 -22.48 -7.39
N ASP A 195 -0.10 -23.61 -6.80
CA ASP A 195 -1.02 -24.58 -6.19
C ASP A 195 -1.25 -24.33 -4.69
N ILE A 196 -0.51 -23.39 -4.07
CA ILE A 196 -0.66 -23.05 -2.66
C ILE A 196 -1.59 -21.83 -2.55
N LYS A 197 -2.89 -22.12 -2.38
CA LYS A 197 -3.95 -21.13 -2.19
C LYS A 197 -4.79 -21.45 -0.97
N THR A 198 -5.45 -20.44 -0.40
CA THR A 198 -6.41 -20.63 0.71
C THR A 198 -7.47 -21.70 0.39
N SER A 199 -8.00 -21.75 -0.84
CA SER A 199 -8.98 -22.78 -1.24
C SER A 199 -8.42 -24.19 -1.16
N ALA A 200 -7.17 -24.40 -1.57
CA ALA A 200 -6.49 -25.69 -1.50
C ALA A 200 -6.22 -26.11 -0.05
N ILE A 201 -5.82 -25.17 0.81
CA ILE A 201 -5.62 -25.41 2.25
C ILE A 201 -6.94 -25.81 2.90
N ARG A 202 -8.01 -25.06 2.62
CA ARG A 202 -9.36 -25.33 3.12
C ARG A 202 -9.87 -26.72 2.72
N SER A 203 -9.71 -27.07 1.44
CA SER A 203 -10.07 -28.41 0.95
C SER A 203 -9.30 -29.52 1.67
N LYS A 204 -7.99 -29.36 1.91
CA LYS A 204 -7.18 -30.33 2.65
C LYS A 204 -7.61 -30.48 4.12
N LEU A 205 -8.11 -29.41 4.72
CA LEU A 205 -8.56 -29.38 6.12
C LEU A 205 -10.05 -29.74 6.29
N GLY A 206 -10.80 -29.90 5.19
CA GLY A 206 -12.22 -30.22 5.23
C GLY A 206 -13.14 -29.08 5.69
N ILE A 207 -12.75 -27.82 5.44
CA ILE A 207 -13.45 -26.60 5.91
C ILE A 207 -13.79 -25.60 4.79
#